data_AF-A0A9N9X7C0-F1
#
_entry.id   AF-A0A9N9X7C0-F1
#
_cell.length_a   1.000
_cell.length_b   1.000
_cell.length_c   1.000
_cell.angle_alpha   90.00
_cell.angle_beta   90.00
_cell.angle_gamma   90.00
#
_symmetry.space_group_name_H-M   'P 1'
#
loop_
_entity.id
_entity.type
_entity.pdbx_description
1 polymer ?
#
loop_
_entity_poly.entity_id
_entity_poly.type
_entity_poly.pdbx_seq_one_letter_code
_entity_poly.pdbx_strand_id
1 'polypeptide(L)'
;MARAAFLKLKQLFCDKNLNTALRLRFVECYVWSQLLYGVETSTLKAQIVKKLEAFELWKYRRMLRIPWSTRVTNEEVLRKMGRGKKLLRTIKVCKTAYVGQILRNDKYSLLQVIMQGRVDGKKGIGRKRK
;
A
#
# COMPACT_ATOMS: atom_id res chain seq x y z
N MET A 1 -8.20 -3.30 -10.27
CA MET A 1 -8.97 -4.02 -9.24
C MET A 1 -9.51 -3.12 -8.14
N ALA A 2 -8.66 -2.50 -7.29
CA ALA A 2 -9.14 -1.65 -6.18
C ALA A 2 -10.06 -0.48 -6.58
N ARG A 3 -9.79 0.20 -7.70
CA ARG A 3 -10.69 1.24 -8.25
C ARG A 3 -12.08 0.70 -8.59
N ALA A 4 -12.16 -0.49 -9.19
CA ALA A 4 -13.43 -1.11 -9.53
C ALA A 4 -14.22 -1.50 -8.27
N ALA A 5 -13.54 -2.05 -7.26
CA ALA A 5 -14.15 -2.32 -5.95
C ALA A 5 -14.72 -1.06 -5.31
N PHE A 6 -13.98 0.05 -5.37
CA PHE A 6 -14.50 1.35 -4.91
C PHE A 6 -15.76 1.79 -5.66
N LEU A 7 -15.78 1.62 -6.98
CA LEU A 7 -16.91 2.03 -7.82
C LEU A 7 -18.15 1.16 -7.59
N LYS A 8 -17.99 -0.15 -7.37
CA LYS A 8 -19.10 -1.06 -7.04
C LYS A 8 -19.86 -0.63 -5.79
N LEU A 9 -19.14 -0.16 -4.78
CA LEU A 9 -19.70 0.30 -3.50
C LEU A 9 -19.72 1.83 -3.36
N LYS A 10 -19.70 2.55 -4.49
CA LYS A 10 -19.63 4.02 -4.51
C LYS A 10 -20.77 4.67 -3.72
N GLN A 11 -21.98 4.12 -3.78
CA GLN A 11 -23.13 4.68 -3.08
C GLN A 11 -22.88 4.70 -1.56
N LEU A 12 -22.39 3.60 -0.99
CA LEU A 12 -22.04 3.49 0.42
C LEU A 12 -20.89 4.44 0.81
N PHE A 13 -19.84 4.51 -0.02
CA PHE A 13 -18.66 5.31 0.29
C PHE A 13 -18.84 6.82 0.13
N CYS A 14 -19.83 7.24 -0.66
CA CYS A 14 -20.11 8.64 -0.96
C CYS A 14 -21.42 9.17 -0.35
N ASP A 15 -22.11 8.36 0.46
CA ASP A 15 -23.31 8.78 1.18
C ASP A 15 -23.00 9.94 2.14
N LYS A 16 -23.88 10.94 2.21
CA LYS A 16 -23.76 12.09 3.13
C LYS A 16 -24.31 11.79 4.52
N ASN A 17 -25.25 10.86 4.64
CA ASN A 17 -25.90 10.50 5.89
C ASN A 17 -24.95 9.74 6.83
N LEU A 18 -23.89 9.13 6.26
CA LEU A 18 -22.89 8.39 7.01
C LEU A 18 -21.72 9.27 7.41
N ASN A 19 -21.28 9.13 8.67
CA ASN A 19 -20.09 9.78 9.18
C ASN A 19 -18.87 9.47 8.27
N THR A 20 -18.11 10.50 7.90
CA THR A 20 -16.88 10.42 7.11
C THR A 20 -15.88 9.41 7.67
N ALA A 21 -15.75 9.31 8.99
CA ALA A 21 -14.90 8.32 9.64
C ALA A 21 -15.38 6.89 9.39
N LEU A 22 -16.68 6.65 9.45
CA LEU A 22 -17.29 5.34 9.20
C LEU A 22 -17.12 4.91 7.74
N ARG A 23 -17.39 5.83 6.80
CA ARG A 23 -17.18 5.61 5.37
C ARG A 23 -15.73 5.23 5.08
N LEU A 24 -14.78 5.90 5.75
CA LEU A 24 -13.37 5.59 5.57
C LEU A 24 -13.01 4.19 6.10
N ARG A 25 -13.55 3.77 7.25
CA ARG A 25 -13.36 2.42 7.79
C ARG A 25 -13.86 1.36 6.81
N PHE A 26 -15.02 1.57 6.18
CA PHE A 26 -15.51 0.65 5.16
C PHE A 26 -14.57 0.57 3.95
N VAL A 27 -14.04 1.70 3.49
CA VAL A 27 -13.06 1.69 2.39
C VAL A 27 -11.76 1.00 2.79
N GLU A 28 -11.27 1.23 4.02
CA GLU A 28 -10.12 0.50 4.58
C GLU A 28 -10.41 -1.01 4.64
N CYS A 29 -11.62 -1.44 4.97
CA CYS A 29 -11.98 -2.87 4.98
C CYS A 29 -11.99 -3.49 3.57
N TYR A 30 -12.85 -2.99 2.68
CA TYR A 30 -13.10 -3.65 1.40
C TYR A 30 -12.05 -3.32 0.33
N VAL A 31 -11.64 -2.05 0.25
CA VAL A 31 -10.77 -1.59 -0.84
C VAL A 31 -9.29 -1.80 -0.49
N TRP A 32 -8.89 -1.64 0.78
CA TRP A 32 -7.50 -1.94 1.13
C TRP A 32 -7.22 -3.44 1.09
N SER A 33 -8.15 -4.31 1.48
CA SER A 33 -7.94 -5.76 1.36
C SER A 33 -7.55 -6.16 -0.08
N GLN A 34 -8.33 -5.70 -1.07
CA GLN A 34 -8.08 -5.97 -2.49
C GLN A 34 -6.78 -5.34 -3.00
N LEU A 35 -6.43 -4.15 -2.50
CA LEU A 35 -5.21 -3.46 -2.90
C LEU A 35 -3.97 -4.09 -2.27
N LEU A 36 -4.03 -4.46 -0.98
CA LEU A 36 -2.93 -5.08 -0.24
C LEU A 36 -2.56 -6.41 -0.87
N TYR A 37 -3.56 -7.25 -1.19
CA TYR A 37 -3.33 -8.51 -1.88
C TYR A 37 -2.56 -8.34 -3.21
N GLY A 38 -2.95 -7.37 -4.04
CA GLY A 38 -2.24 -7.12 -5.31
C GLY A 38 -0.85 -6.51 -5.14
N VAL A 39 -0.65 -5.70 -4.10
CA VAL A 39 0.65 -5.08 -3.82
C VAL A 39 1.61 -6.05 -3.14
N GLU A 40 1.11 -7.03 -2.40
CA GLU A 40 1.90 -8.06 -1.72
C GLU A 40 2.81 -8.80 -2.69
N THR A 41 2.24 -9.28 -3.81
CA THR A 41 2.93 -9.99 -4.89
C THR A 41 3.71 -9.07 -5.85
N SER A 42 3.48 -7.76 -5.79
CA SER A 42 4.10 -6.79 -6.70
C SER A 42 5.35 -6.14 -6.09
N THR A 43 6.38 -5.89 -6.91
CA THR A 43 7.54 -5.08 -6.51
C THR A 43 7.16 -3.59 -6.41
N LEU A 44 7.58 -2.91 -5.33
CA LEU A 44 7.36 -1.48 -5.16
C LEU A 44 8.32 -0.65 -6.03
N LYS A 45 7.96 -0.45 -7.30
CA LYS A 45 8.63 0.49 -8.19
C LYS A 45 8.13 1.92 -7.95
N ALA A 46 8.94 2.93 -8.29
CA ALA A 46 8.57 4.35 -8.15
C ALA A 46 7.24 4.70 -8.86
N GLN A 47 6.98 4.08 -10.02
CA GLN A 47 5.72 4.26 -10.74
C GLN A 47 4.49 3.74 -9.97
N ILE A 48 4.63 2.61 -9.26
CA ILE A 48 3.55 2.05 -8.44
C ILE A 48 3.31 2.93 -7.22
N VAL A 49 4.38 3.43 -6.59
CA VAL A 49 4.27 4.38 -5.47
C VAL A 49 3.47 5.62 -5.90
N LYS A 50 3.82 6.25 -7.02
CA LYS A 50 3.07 7.41 -7.56
C LYS A 50 1.60 7.06 -7.83
N LYS A 51 1.31 5.89 -8.39
CA LYS A 51 -0.06 5.41 -8.62
C LYS A 51 -0.85 5.21 -7.32
N LEU A 52 -0.21 4.70 -6.26
CA LEU A 52 -0.83 4.50 -4.95
C LEU A 52 -1.18 5.83 -4.28
N GLU A 53 -0.28 6.81 -4.32
CA GLU A 53 -0.54 8.15 -3.79
C GLU A 53 -1.67 8.86 -4.54
N ALA A 54 -1.65 8.79 -5.88
CA ALA A 54 -2.71 9.31 -6.73
C ALA A 54 -4.06 8.60 -6.46
N PHE A 55 -4.04 7.29 -6.20
CA PHE A 55 -5.22 6.53 -5.87
C PHE A 55 -5.81 6.95 -4.51
N GLU A 56 -4.97 7.16 -3.50
CA GLU A 56 -5.42 7.60 -2.17
C GLU A 56 -6.10 8.99 -2.23
N LEU A 57 -5.50 9.93 -2.96
CA LEU A 57 -6.09 11.25 -3.21
C LEU A 57 -7.38 11.18 -4.04
N TRP A 58 -7.41 10.32 -5.06
CA TRP A 58 -8.59 10.11 -5.90
C TRP A 58 -9.78 9.59 -5.07
N LYS A 59 -9.54 8.64 -4.16
CA LYS A 59 -10.54 8.15 -3.21
C LYS A 59 -11.07 9.29 -2.34
N TYR A 60 -10.19 10.08 -1.72
CA TYR A 60 -10.62 11.19 -0.85
C TYR A 60 -11.44 12.24 -1.60
N ARG A 61 -11.03 12.64 -2.81
CA ARG A 61 -11.81 13.56 -3.65
C ARG A 61 -13.20 13.03 -3.95
N ARG A 62 -13.33 11.73 -4.25
CA ARG A 62 -14.64 11.10 -4.50
C ARG A 62 -15.52 11.06 -3.26
N MET A 63 -14.98 10.68 -2.10
CA MET A 63 -15.72 10.67 -0.83
C MET A 63 -16.19 12.09 -0.41
N LEU A 64 -15.36 13.09 -0.64
CA LEU A 64 -15.69 14.51 -0.40
C LEU A 64 -16.57 15.12 -1.49
N ARG A 65 -16.86 14.38 -2.57
CA ARG A 65 -17.64 14.82 -3.73
C ARG A 65 -17.14 16.13 -4.35
N ILE A 66 -15.82 16.36 -4.31
CA ILE A 66 -15.22 17.55 -4.91
C ILE A 66 -15.35 17.42 -6.44
N PRO A 67 -16.03 18.36 -7.11
CA PRO A 67 -16.14 18.33 -8.56
C PRO A 67 -14.78 18.66 -9.17
N TRP A 68 -14.52 18.14 -10.37
CA TRP A 68 -13.25 18.35 -11.06
C TRP A 68 -13.02 19.82 -11.46
N SER A 69 -14.09 20.60 -11.59
CA SER A 69 -14.07 22.02 -11.90
C SER A 69 -13.47 22.86 -10.78
N THR A 70 -13.64 22.44 -9.53
CA THR A 70 -12.98 23.11 -8.39
C THR A 70 -11.52 22.69 -8.39
N ARG A 71 -10.62 23.61 -8.76
CA ARG A 71 -9.16 23.44 -8.76
C ARG A 71 -8.59 23.37 -7.33
N VAL A 72 -8.97 22.33 -6.58
CA VAL A 72 -8.55 22.11 -5.19
C VAL A 72 -7.18 21.43 -5.17
N THR A 73 -6.23 22.01 -4.45
CA THR A 73 -4.88 21.44 -4.26
C THR A 73 -4.94 20.12 -3.49
N ASN A 74 -3.92 19.26 -3.66
CA ASN A 74 -3.87 17.97 -2.97
C ASN A 74 -3.80 18.12 -1.44
N GLU A 75 -3.11 19.14 -0.96
CA GLU A 75 -2.99 19.46 0.47
C GLU A 75 -4.34 19.84 1.06
N GLU A 76 -5.13 20.64 0.34
CA GLU A 76 -6.45 21.05 0.77
C GLU A 76 -7.42 19.86 0.86
N VAL A 77 -7.30 18.87 -0.05
CA VAL A 77 -8.07 17.62 0.05
C VAL A 77 -7.73 16.86 1.34
N LEU A 78 -6.46 16.78 1.71
CA LEU A 78 -6.02 16.12 2.94
C LEU A 78 -6.48 16.88 4.18
N ARG A 79 -6.41 18.22 4.15
CA ARG A 79 -6.91 19.09 5.23
C ARG A 79 -8.39 18.89 5.46
N LYS A 80 -9.21 18.92 4.41
CA LYS A 80 -10.67 18.67 4.49
C LYS A 80 -11.02 17.27 4.97
N MET A 81 -10.20 16.27 4.64
CA MET A 81 -10.37 14.91 5.14
C MET A 81 -9.94 14.76 6.61
N GLY A 82 -9.15 15.70 7.14
CA GLY A 82 -8.58 15.64 8.49
C GLY A 82 -7.60 14.49 8.68
N ARG A 83 -7.02 13.93 7.60
CA ARG A 83 -6.13 12.76 7.65
C ARG A 83 -5.01 12.85 6.63
N GLY A 84 -3.83 12.38 7.03
CA GLY A 84 -2.68 12.24 6.14
C GLY A 84 -2.72 10.97 5.27
N LYS A 85 -1.76 10.88 4.35
CA LYS A 85 -1.51 9.69 3.52
C LYS A 85 -1.09 8.51 4.41
N LYS A 86 -1.86 7.42 4.41
CA LYS A 86 -1.60 6.24 5.26
C LYS A 86 -1.25 5.01 4.46
N LEU A 87 -1.74 4.92 3.22
CA LEU A 87 -1.67 3.71 2.41
C LEU A 87 -0.25 3.22 2.16
N LEU A 88 0.65 4.11 1.70
CA LEU A 88 2.04 3.74 1.41
C LEU A 88 2.77 3.25 2.66
N ARG A 89 2.52 3.90 3.81
CA ARG A 89 3.09 3.49 5.11
C ARG A 89 2.62 2.10 5.49
N THR A 90 1.32 1.83 5.42
CA THR A 90 0.75 0.50 5.71
C THR A 90 1.38 -0.58 4.84
N ILE A 91 1.51 -0.33 3.53
CA ILE A 91 2.11 -1.29 2.59
C ILE A 91 3.58 -1.59 2.95
N LYS A 92 4.37 -0.56 3.30
CA LYS A 92 5.76 -0.75 3.73
C LYS A 92 5.85 -1.59 5.00
N VAL A 93 4.97 -1.33 5.97
CA VAL A 93 4.88 -2.11 7.21
C VAL A 93 4.53 -3.57 6.89
N CYS A 94 3.51 -3.83 6.06
CA CYS A 94 3.13 -5.19 5.68
C CYS A 94 4.28 -5.94 4.99
N LYS A 95 4.97 -5.30 4.03
CA LYS A 95 6.09 -5.94 3.33
C LYS A 95 7.29 -6.20 4.24
N THR A 96 7.63 -5.25 5.11
CA THR A 96 8.72 -5.45 6.07
C THR A 96 8.38 -6.49 7.13
N ALA A 97 7.13 -6.58 7.57
CA ALA A 97 6.65 -7.63 8.46
C ALA A 97 6.76 -9.01 7.81
N TYR A 98 6.32 -9.15 6.56
CA TYR A 98 6.43 -10.40 5.79
C TYR A 98 7.88 -10.85 5.62
N VAL A 99 8.77 -9.94 5.20
CA VAL A 99 10.20 -10.23 5.10
C VAL A 99 10.77 -10.59 6.48
N GLY A 100 10.37 -9.87 7.52
CA GLY A 100 10.78 -10.16 8.90
C GLY A 100 10.37 -11.56 9.36
N GLN A 101 9.17 -12.02 8.99
CA GLN A 101 8.70 -13.37 9.30
C GLN A 101 9.55 -14.44 8.59
N ILE A 102 9.88 -14.22 7.32
CA ILE A 102 10.77 -15.13 6.55
C ILE A 102 12.15 -15.20 7.20
N LEU A 103 12.72 -14.06 7.59
CA LEU A 103 14.06 -13.99 8.16
C LEU A 103 14.17 -14.57 9.58
N ARG A 104 13.07 -14.61 10.35
CA ARG A 104 13.07 -15.14 11.73
C ARG A 104 12.78 -16.64 11.81
N ASN A 105 12.10 -17.21 10.81
CA ASN A 105 11.68 -18.60 10.83
C ASN A 105 12.62 -19.47 10.00
N ASP A 106 13.29 -20.42 10.65
CA ASP A 106 14.27 -21.35 10.07
C ASP A 106 13.69 -22.21 8.93
N LYS A 107 12.37 -22.45 8.96
CA LYS A 107 11.64 -23.19 7.90
C LYS A 107 11.83 -22.58 6.50
N TYR A 108 12.13 -21.28 6.41
CA TYR A 108 12.31 -20.57 5.14
C TYR A 108 13.78 -20.36 4.75
N SER A 109 14.70 -21.20 5.22
CA SER A 109 16.15 -21.11 4.97
C SER A 109 16.51 -20.83 3.50
N LEU A 110 15.90 -21.54 2.55
CA LEU A 110 16.10 -21.30 1.11
C LEU A 110 15.70 -19.88 0.67
N LEU A 111 14.54 -19.39 1.11
CA LEU A 111 14.09 -18.04 0.77
C LEU A 111 14.99 -16.98 1.40
N GLN A 112 15.53 -17.24 2.60
CA GLN A 112 16.48 -16.34 3.24
C GLN A 112 17.78 -16.21 2.43
N VAL A 113 18.32 -17.34 1.94
CA VAL A 113 19.52 -17.37 1.08
C VAL A 113 19.28 -16.55 -0.21
N ILE A 114 18.15 -16.78 -0.88
CA ILE A 114 17.74 -16.05 -2.10
C ILE A 114 17.59 -14.55 -1.80
N MET A 115 16.88 -14.18 -0.74
CA MET A 115 16.65 -12.77 -0.37
C MET A 115 17.94 -12.05 0.02
N GLN A 116 18.90 -12.74 0.63
CA GLN A 116 20.21 -12.18 0.98
C GLN A 116 21.18 -12.15 -0.21
N GLY A 117 20.79 -12.69 -1.37
CA GLY A 117 21.66 -12.82 -2.53
C GLY A 117 22.89 -13.70 -2.26
N ARG A 118 22.79 -14.61 -1.29
CA ARG A 118 23.84 -15.57 -0.98
C ARG A 118 23.68 -16.78 -1.89
N VAL A 119 24.80 -17.36 -2.31
CA VAL A 119 24.80 -18.70 -2.90
C VAL A 119 24.77 -19.69 -1.75
N ASP A 120 23.94 -20.72 -1.86
CA ASP A 120 23.90 -21.77 -0.84
C ASP A 120 25.27 -22.45 -0.75
N GLY A 121 25.80 -22.58 0.47
CA GLY A 121 27.14 -23.11 0.73
C GLY A 121 28.12 -22.13 1.41
N LYS A 122 29.27 -22.67 1.83
CA LYS A 122 30.34 -21.91 2.49
C LYS A 122 31.22 -21.22 1.44
N LYS A 123 31.48 -19.93 1.61
CA LYS A 123 32.43 -19.19 0.78
C LYS A 123 33.83 -19.77 1.00
N GLY A 124 34.48 -20.23 -0.07
CA GLY A 124 35.87 -20.70 0.00
C GLY A 124 36.80 -19.60 0.51
N ILE A 125 37.83 -19.98 1.28
CA ILE A 125 38.86 -19.03 1.73
C ILE A 125 39.50 -18.38 0.50
N GLY A 126 39.43 -17.06 0.45
CA GLY A 126 40.04 -16.29 -0.64
C GLY A 126 41.55 -16.45 -0.67
N ARG A 127 42.15 -16.35 -1.86
CA ARG A 127 43.60 -16.39 -2.03
C ARG A 127 44.25 -15.21 -1.28
N LYS A 128 45.25 -15.49 -0.42
CA LYS A 128 46.06 -14.42 0.23
C LYS A 128 46.60 -13.47 -0.84
N ARG A 129 46.35 -12.17 -0.69
CA ARG A 129 47.01 -11.15 -1.50
C ARG A 129 48.49 -11.11 -1.10
N LYS A 130 49.37 -11.15 -2.11
CA LYS A 130 50.80 -10.89 -1.96
C LYS A 130 51.02 -9.41 -1.64
#